data_AF-A0A7W5WTX8-F1
#
_entry.id   AF-A0A7W5WTX8-F1
#
_cell.length_a   1.000
_cell.length_b   1.000
_cell.length_c   1.000
_cell.angle_alpha   90.00
_cell.angle_beta   90.00
_cell.angle_gamma   90.00
#
_symmetry.space_group_name_H-M   'P 1'
#
loop_
_entity.id
_entity.type
_entity.pdbx_description
1 polymer ?
#
loop_
_entity_poly.entity_id
_entity_poly.type
_entity_poly.pdbx_seq_one_letter_code
_entity_poly.pdbx_strand_id
1 'polypeptide(L)'
;MIKLVHLAISGDDTLDLVFSDGSAAHWSAADLITRDTVMTRPLADHAYFARAFIEGGALAWPNGFELSADALHQRLAAKDLLIHDAA
;
A
#
# COMPACT_ATOMS: atom_id res chain seq x y z
N MET A 1 -3.30 -16.59 3.94
CA MET A 1 -3.34 -15.64 2.81
C MET A 1 -3.90 -14.35 3.36
N ILE A 2 -3.06 -13.33 3.41
CA ILE A 2 -3.43 -11.98 3.86
C ILE A 2 -3.98 -11.20 2.67
N LYS A 3 -5.08 -10.47 2.87
CA LYS A 3 -5.65 -9.57 1.87
C LYS A 3 -5.69 -8.16 2.44
N LEU A 4 -5.53 -7.17 1.58
CA LEU A 4 -5.89 -5.80 1.88
C LEU A 4 -7.42 -5.69 1.81
N VAL A 5 -8.04 -5.22 2.89
CA VAL A 5 -9.51 -5.10 3.00
C VAL A 5 -9.97 -3.65 3.08
N HIS A 6 -9.06 -2.73 3.44
CA HIS A 6 -9.31 -1.30 3.42
C HIS A 6 -8.05 -0.54 3.03
N LEU A 7 -8.25 0.58 2.33
CA LEU A 7 -7.23 1.60 2.13
C LEU A 7 -7.85 2.99 2.23
N ALA A 8 -7.06 3.94 2.70
CA ALA A 8 -7.37 5.36 2.69
C ALA A 8 -6.13 6.16 2.28
N ILE A 9 -6.33 7.22 1.49
CA ILE A 9 -5.26 8.17 1.17
C ILE A 9 -5.01 9.04 2.41
N SER A 10 -3.82 8.96 2.99
CA SER A 10 -3.46 9.70 4.21
C SER A 10 -2.45 10.83 3.96
N GLY A 11 -1.94 10.94 2.74
CA GLY A 11 -1.00 11.96 2.30
C GLY A 11 -0.74 11.87 0.79
N ASP A 12 0.21 12.66 0.33
CA ASP A 12 0.56 12.80 -1.09
C ASP A 12 1.13 11.50 -1.70
N ASP A 13 1.86 10.73 -0.91
CA ASP A 13 2.46 9.43 -1.26
C ASP A 13 2.26 8.37 -0.17
N THR A 14 1.30 8.59 0.74
CA THR A 14 1.03 7.70 1.89
C THR A 14 -0.40 7.16 1.92
N LEU A 15 -0.52 5.93 2.40
CA LEU A 15 -1.79 5.21 2.56
C LEU A 15 -1.91 4.65 3.97
N ASP A 16 -3.12 4.70 4.51
CA ASP A 16 -3.50 3.88 5.66
C ASP A 16 -4.11 2.59 5.13
N LEU A 17 -3.60 1.46 5.61
CA LEU A 17 -3.91 0.12 5.12
C LEU A 17 -4.50 -0.71 6.26
N VAL A 18 -5.52 -1.52 5.96
CA VAL A 18 -6.04 -2.55 6.88
C VAL A 18 -6.05 -3.89 6.17
N PHE A 19 -5.47 -4.88 6.84
CA PHE A 19 -5.35 -6.24 6.36
C PHE A 19 -6.43 -7.16 6.95
N SER A 20 -6.67 -8.29 6.31
CA SER A 20 -7.72 -9.24 6.67
C SER A 20 -7.54 -9.94 8.02
N ASP A 21 -6.35 -9.88 8.61
CA ASP A 21 -6.06 -10.40 9.95
C ASP A 21 -6.27 -9.34 11.06
N GLY A 22 -6.75 -8.15 10.69
CA GLY A 22 -6.99 -7.04 11.62
C GLY A 22 -5.77 -6.16 11.85
N SER A 23 -4.59 -6.51 11.31
CA SER A 23 -3.44 -5.61 11.34
C SER A 23 -3.65 -4.39 10.43
N ALA A 24 -3.01 -3.29 10.78
CA ALA A 24 -3.04 -2.05 10.02
C ALA A 24 -1.63 -1.46 9.86
N ALA A 25 -1.46 -0.55 8.90
CA ALA A 25 -0.20 0.17 8.72
C ALA A 25 -0.40 1.53 8.07
N HIS A 26 0.44 2.48 8.46
CA HIS A 26 0.69 3.69 7.69
C HIS A 26 1.88 3.42 6.75
N TRP A 27 1.62 3.40 5.44
CA TRP A 27 2.59 3.01 4.42
C TRP A 27 2.92 4.17 3.48
N SER A 28 4.20 4.34 3.14
CA SER A 28 4.68 5.33 2.17
C SER A 28 5.21 4.66 0.90
N ALA A 29 4.89 5.24 -0.25
CA ALA A 29 5.39 4.85 -1.55
C ALA A 29 6.74 5.47 -1.91
N ALA A 30 7.36 6.29 -1.06
CA ALA A 30 8.61 7.00 -1.35
C ALA A 30 9.74 6.08 -1.85
N ASP A 31 9.90 4.90 -1.24
CA ASP A 31 10.88 3.87 -1.66
C ASP A 31 10.64 3.36 -3.09
N LEU A 32 9.38 3.33 -3.53
CA LEU A 32 8.99 2.89 -4.87
C LEU A 32 9.16 4.02 -5.88
N ILE A 33 8.71 5.23 -5.54
CA ILE A 33 8.82 6.43 -6.36
C ILE A 33 10.30 6.72 -6.66
N THR A 34 11.17 6.62 -5.65
CA THR A 34 12.63 6.84 -5.79
C THR A 34 13.29 5.92 -6.81
N ARG A 35 12.72 4.73 -7.09
CA ARG A 35 13.27 3.80 -8.09
C ARG A 35 13.03 4.26 -9.53
N ASP A 36 12.08 5.17 -9.76
CA ASP A 36 11.71 5.76 -11.05
C ASP A 36 11.68 4.76 -12.22
N THR A 37 11.00 3.62 -12.01
CA THR A 37 10.73 2.67 -13.07
C THR A 37 9.52 3.11 -13.89
N VAL A 38 9.34 2.56 -15.09
CA VAL A 38 8.17 2.87 -15.93
C VAL A 38 6.84 2.68 -15.21
N MET A 39 6.73 1.67 -14.32
CA MET A 39 5.51 1.40 -13.56
C MET A 39 5.33 2.29 -12.32
N THR A 40 6.42 2.80 -11.73
CA THR A 40 6.38 3.58 -10.49
C THR A 40 6.40 5.09 -10.74
N ARG A 41 6.87 5.54 -11.90
CA ARG A 41 6.91 6.96 -12.26
C ARG A 41 5.56 7.69 -12.13
N PRO A 42 4.41 7.11 -12.53
CA PRO A 42 3.12 7.76 -12.34
C PRO A 42 2.76 8.00 -10.87
N LEU A 43 3.32 7.23 -9.93
CA LEU A 43 3.03 7.36 -8.50
C LEU A 43 3.62 8.63 -7.87
N ALA A 44 4.54 9.32 -8.56
CA ALA A 44 5.07 10.61 -8.11
C ALA A 44 4.05 11.76 -8.26
N ASP A 45 3.02 11.58 -9.08
CA ASP A 45 1.93 12.54 -9.22
C ASP A 45 0.85 12.23 -8.19
N HIS A 46 0.55 13.18 -7.28
CA HIS A 46 -0.36 12.94 -6.16
C HIS A 46 -1.78 12.61 -6.64
N ALA A 47 -2.24 13.23 -7.74
CA ALA A 47 -3.57 12.97 -8.29
C ALA A 47 -3.64 11.57 -8.93
N TYR A 48 -2.54 11.08 -9.50
CA TYR A 48 -2.44 9.70 -9.96
C TYR A 48 -2.34 8.72 -8.80
N PHE A 49 -1.52 9.03 -7.79
CA PHE A 49 -1.33 8.19 -6.60
C PHE A 49 -2.65 7.97 -5.84
N ALA A 50 -3.46 9.01 -5.70
CA ALA A 50 -4.79 8.96 -5.06
C ALA A 50 -5.79 8.04 -5.77
N ARG A 51 -5.46 7.51 -6.95
CA ARG A 51 -6.26 6.51 -7.67
C ARG A 51 -5.95 5.07 -7.23
N ALA A 52 -5.21 4.90 -6.14
CA ALA A 52 -4.99 3.59 -5.51
C ALA A 52 -6.32 2.90 -5.22
N PHE A 53 -6.39 1.59 -5.47
CA PHE A 53 -7.57 0.78 -5.22
C PHE A 53 -7.19 -0.65 -4.81
N ILE A 54 -8.19 -1.41 -4.35
CA ILE A 54 -8.02 -2.82 -4.02
C ILE A 54 -8.50 -3.67 -5.19
N GLU A 55 -7.62 -4.51 -5.73
CA GLU A 55 -7.95 -5.49 -6.76
C GLU A 55 -7.62 -6.89 -6.26
N GLY A 56 -8.61 -7.78 -6.15
CA GLY A 56 -8.37 -9.15 -5.67
C GLY A 56 -7.80 -9.27 -4.24
N GLY A 57 -7.78 -8.18 -3.47
CA GLY A 57 -7.13 -8.10 -2.16
C GLY A 57 -5.67 -7.59 -2.21
N ALA A 58 -5.18 -7.16 -3.36
CA ALA A 58 -3.89 -6.47 -3.54
C ALA A 58 -4.08 -4.95 -3.61
N LEU A 59 -3.01 -4.20 -3.32
CA LEU A 59 -2.96 -2.75 -3.56
C LEU A 59 -2.58 -2.50 -5.02
N ALA A 60 -3.39 -1.76 -5.76
CA ALA A 60 -3.23 -1.57 -7.20
C ALA A 60 -3.41 -0.12 -7.67
N TRP A 61 -2.86 0.19 -8.84
CA TRP A 61 -3.04 1.44 -9.57
C TRP A 61 -3.49 1.22 -11.03
N PRO A 62 -4.09 2.25 -11.69
CA PRO A 62 -4.72 2.09 -13.01
C PRO A 62 -3.78 1.70 -14.16
N ASN A 63 -2.46 1.78 -13.99
CA ASN A 63 -1.47 1.29 -14.96
C ASN A 63 -1.20 -0.21 -14.83
N GLY A 64 -1.89 -0.94 -13.95
CA GLY A 64 -1.67 -2.35 -13.68
C GLY A 64 -0.49 -2.63 -12.74
N PHE A 65 0.06 -1.59 -12.10
CA PHE A 65 1.03 -1.80 -11.02
C PHE A 65 0.30 -2.27 -9.77
N GLU A 66 0.71 -3.41 -9.22
CA GLU A 66 0.14 -3.96 -7.99
C GLU A 66 1.23 -4.41 -7.00
N LEU A 67 0.85 -4.41 -5.73
CA LEU A 67 1.60 -4.99 -4.61
C LEU A 67 0.72 -6.02 -3.93
N SER A 68 1.19 -7.28 -3.89
CA SER A 68 0.47 -8.33 -3.17
C SER A 68 0.40 -8.02 -1.68
N ALA A 69 -0.79 -8.22 -1.10
CA ALA A 69 -1.00 -7.94 0.32
C ALA A 69 -0.11 -8.80 1.22
N ASP A 70 0.10 -10.08 0.89
CA ASP A 70 1.02 -10.95 1.64
C ASP A 70 2.45 -10.38 1.67
N ALA A 71 3.01 -9.94 0.53
CA ALA A 71 4.38 -9.42 0.48
C ALA A 71 4.49 -8.05 1.19
N LEU A 72 3.48 -7.20 1.02
CA LEU A 72 3.42 -5.90 1.68
C LEU A 72 3.34 -6.07 3.20
N HIS A 73 2.45 -6.94 3.68
CA HIS A 73 2.29 -7.28 5.08
C HIS A 73 3.59 -7.84 5.68
N GLN A 74 4.24 -8.81 5.01
CA GLN A 74 5.53 -9.35 5.47
C GLN A 74 6.62 -8.29 5.57
N ARG A 75 6.70 -7.37 4.61
CA ARG A 75 7.68 -6.27 4.62
C ARG A 75 7.42 -5.27 5.75
N LEU A 76 6.15 -5.01 6.08
CA LEU A 76 5.76 -4.15 7.20
C LEU A 76 6.04 -4.83 8.53
N ALA A 77 5.72 -6.12 8.66
CA ALA A 77 6.03 -6.93 9.85
C ALA A 77 7.52 -6.96 10.14
N ALA A 78 8.36 -7.20 9.13
CA ALA A 78 9.82 -7.24 9.27
C ALA A 78 10.44 -5.88 9.67
N LYS A 79 9.69 -4.79 9.56
CA LYS A 79 10.08 -3.44 9.99
C LYS A 79 9.39 -2.99 11.28
N ASP A 80 8.62 -3.86 11.92
CA ASP A 80 7.78 -3.54 13.10
C ASP A 80 6.82 -2.36 12.85
N LEU A 81 6.30 -2.24 11.63
CA LEU A 81 5.38 -1.17 11.21
C LEU A 81 3.90 -1.59 11.23
N LEU A 82 3.61 -2.83 11.60
CA LEU A 82 2.23 -3.30 11.75
C LEU A 82 1.67 -2.87 13.11
N ILE A 83 0.52 -2.21 13.05
CA ILE A 83 -0.28 -1.82 14.20
C ILE A 83 -1.36 -2.88 14.37
N HIS A 84 -1.47 -3.43 15.57
CA HIS A 84 -2.58 -4.30 15.94
C HIS A 84 -3.40 -3.50 16.93
N ASP A 85 -4.60 -3.08 16.53
CA ASP A 85 -5.49 -2.38 17.45
C ASP A 85 -5.91 -3.38 18.54
N ALA A 86 -5.36 -3.22 19.73
CA ALA A 86 -5.71 -4.01 20.89
C ALA A 86 -7.09 -3.53 21.37
N ALA A 87 -8.13 -4.17 20.84
CA ALA A 87 -9.47 -4.09 21.41
C ALA A 87 -9.52 -4.75 22.79
#